data_AF-A0A2R6DTC6-F1
#
_entry.id   AF-A0A2R6DTC6-F1
#
_cell.length_a   1.000
_cell.length_b   1.000
_cell.length_c   1.000
_cell.angle_alpha   90.00
_cell.angle_beta   90.00
_cell.angle_gamma   90.00
#
_symmetry.space_group_name_H-M   'P 1'
#
loop_
_entity.id
_entity.type
_entity.pdbx_description
1 polymer ?
#
loop_
_entity_poly.entity_id
_entity_poly.type
_entity_poly.pdbx_seq_one_letter_code
_entity_poly.pdbx_strand_id
1 'polypeptide(L)' 'MSDRSVSRRREQKRWYTLLAPEQFDRAELGETIAEESDQVLGR' A
#
# COMPACT_ATOMS: atom_id res chain seq x y z
N MET A 1 -26.01 5.78 17.71
CA MET A 1 -25.27 6.29 16.54
C MET A 1 -24.00 5.47 16.41
N SER A 2 -23.69 4.99 15.21
CA SER A 2 -22.92 3.78 14.91
C SER A 2 -21.57 3.63 15.63
N ASP A 3 -21.44 2.54 16.36
CA ASP A 3 -20.17 1.90 16.69
C ASP A 3 -19.59 1.32 15.39
N ARG A 4 -18.92 2.16 14.59
CA ARG A 4 -17.95 1.64 13.63
C ARG A 4 -16.65 1.50 14.39
N SER A 5 -16.48 0.37 15.05
CA SER A 5 -15.23 -0.01 15.69
C SER A 5 -14.17 -0.12 14.59
N VAL A 6 -13.51 1.00 14.28
CA VAL A 6 -12.29 1.01 13.48
C VAL A 6 -11.25 0.30 14.32
N SER A 7 -11.07 -0.99 14.04
CA SER A 7 -10.11 -1.83 14.73
C SER A 7 -8.75 -1.14 14.66
N ARG A 8 -8.27 -0.62 15.80
CA ARG A 8 -6.96 0.02 15.94
C ARG A 8 -5.85 -1.03 15.91
N ARG A 9 -5.90 -1.95 14.94
CA ARG A 9 -4.82 -2.88 14.66
C ARG A 9 -3.63 -1.98 14.29
N ARG A 10 -2.57 -2.08 15.09
CA ARG A 10 -1.40 -1.18 15.08
C ARG A 10 -0.50 -1.42 13.87
N GLU A 11 -1.09 -1.65 12.71
CA GLU A 11 -0.35 -1.69 11.47
C GLU A 11 -0.44 -0.25 10.92
N GLN A 12 0.66 0.48 11.09
CA GLN A 12 0.73 1.85 10.61
C GLN A 12 0.78 1.79 9.10
N LYS A 13 -0.30 2.18 8.43
CA LYS A 13 -0.34 2.33 6.97
C LYS A 13 0.87 3.14 6.50
N ARG A 14 1.67 2.56 5.62
CA ARG A 14 2.82 3.19 4.98
C ARG A 14 2.51 3.46 3.51
N TRP A 15 3.12 4.51 2.99
CA TRP A 15 3.13 4.81 1.56
C TRP A 15 4.27 4.06 0.90
N TYR A 16 3.98 3.44 -0.24
CA TYR A 16 4.94 2.72 -1.06
C TYR A 16 4.89 3.26 -2.49
N THR A 17 6.05 3.55 -3.07
CA THR A 17 6.17 3.89 -4.49
C THR A 17 6.03 2.62 -5.33
N LEU A 18 5.15 2.65 -6.32
CA LEU A 18 5.01 1.63 -7.33
C LEU A 18 5.92 1.96 -8.51
N LEU A 19 6.79 1.02 -8.83
CA LEU A 19 7.65 1.08 -10.01
C LEU A 19 7.13 0.13 -11.06
N ALA A 20 7.19 0.55 -12.31
CA ALA A 20 6.88 -0.30 -13.44
C ALA A 20 7.90 -1.46 -13.55
N PRO A 21 7.56 -2.53 -14.27
CA PRO A 21 8.54 -3.55 -14.63
C PRO A 21 9.70 -2.98 -15.45
N GLU A 22 10.80 -3.71 -15.51
CA GLU A 22 12.02 -3.32 -16.27
C GLU A 22 11.75 -3.03 -17.76
N GLN A 23 10.75 -3.71 -18.33
CA GLN A 23 10.25 -3.49 -19.70
C GLN A 23 9.82 -2.03 -19.98
N PHE A 24 9.49 -1.29 -18.91
CA PHE A 24 8.98 0.09 -18.93
C PHE A 24 9.90 1.01 -18.11
N ASP A 25 11.21 0.75 -18.16
CA ASP A 25 12.27 1.59 -17.56
C ASP A 25 12.16 1.78 -16.05
N ARG A 26 11.44 0.90 -15.34
CA ARG A 26 11.11 1.07 -13.91
C ARG A 26 10.54 2.47 -13.60
N ALA A 27 9.72 3.00 -14.50
CA ALA A 27 9.05 4.28 -14.30
C ALA A 27 8.20 4.29 -13.03
N GLU A 28 8.15 5.42 -12.31
CA GLU A 28 7.27 5.61 -11.16
C GLU A 28 5.81 5.70 -11.63
N LEU A 29 4.99 4.72 -11.23
CA LEU A 29 3.57 4.67 -11.57
C LEU A 29 2.70 5.46 -10.59
N GLY A 30 3.21 5.68 -9.38
CA GLY A 30 2.54 6.41 -8.31
C GLY A 30 2.79 5.80 -6.94
N GLU A 31 1.97 6.16 -5.97
CA GLU A 31 2.09 5.71 -4.59
C GLU A 31 0.85 4.96 -4.14
N THR A 32 1.06 3.98 -3.27
CA THR A 32 -0.02 3.14 -2.78
C THR A 32 0.13 2.87 -1.29
N ILE A 33 -1.01 2.81 -0.61
CA ILE A 33 -1.05 2.63 0.83
C ILE A 33 -1.10 1.13 1.17
N ALA A 34 -0.33 0.69 2.15
CA ALA A 34 -0.35 -0.67 2.66
C ALA A 34 0.02 -0.72 4.14
N GLU A 35 -0.59 -1.65 4.88
CA GLU A 35 -0.27 -1.88 6.29
C GLU A 35 1.03 -2.67 6.45
N GLU A 36 1.23 -3.70 5.62
CA GLU A 36 2.45 -4.50 5.57
C GLU A 36 3.07 -4.49 4.17
N SER A 37 4.39 -4.67 4.07
CA SER A 37 5.09 -4.68 2.77
C SER A 37 4.61 -5.81 1.85
N ASP A 38 4.21 -6.95 2.40
CA ASP A 38 3.67 -8.09 1.64
C ASP A 38 2.31 -7.76 0.99
N GLN A 39 1.50 -6.88 1.61
CA GLN A 39 0.26 -6.38 0.99
C GLN A 39 0.52 -5.55 -0.28
N VAL A 40 1.78 -5.20 -0.58
CA VAL A 40 2.17 -4.59 -1.86
C VAL A 40 2.34 -5.61 -2.97
N LEU A 41 2.67 -6.85 -2.64
CA LEU A 41 2.94 -7.89 -3.61
C LEU A 41 1.60 -8.54 -4.03
N GLY A 42 1.12 -8.26 -5.25
CA GLY A 42 -0.11 -8.85 -5.81
C GLY A 42 -1.29 -7.90 -6.02
N ARG A 43 -1.07 -6.59 -5.93
CA ARG A 43 -2.02 -5.55 -6.37
C ARG A 43 -1.80 -5.18 -7.84
#